data_AF-A0A2D7C4I3-F1
#
_entry.id   AF-A0A2D7C4I3-F1
#
_cell.length_a   1.000
_cell.length_b   1.000
_cell.length_c   1.000
_cell.angle_alpha   90.00
_cell.angle_beta   90.00
_cell.angle_gamma   90.00
#
_symmetry.space_group_name_H-M   'P 1'
#
loop_
_entity.id
_entity.type
_entity.pdbx_description
1 polymer ?
#
loop_
_entity_poly.entity_id
_entity_poly.type
_entity_poly.pdbx_seq_one_letter_code
_entity_poly.pdbx_strand_id
1 'polypeptide(L)'
;MVVRYSSKEKREIKTCNGCIFYYITHIQQRPYGCKKFGFLSKNLPYLVVKQSSGTECAYYTSKRISQISRGKYVRKRSADSSRSN
;
A
#
# COMPACT_ATOMS: atom_id res chain seq x y z
N MET A 1 -7.28 38.39 14.04
CA MET A 1 -6.47 37.18 13.76
C MET A 1 -7.34 36.15 13.07
N VAL A 2 -7.14 35.89 11.78
CA VAL A 2 -7.83 34.81 11.06
C VAL A 2 -6.92 33.57 11.03
N VAL A 3 -7.05 32.69 12.03
CA VAL A 3 -6.48 31.34 11.94
C VAL A 3 -7.36 30.53 10.99
N ARG A 4 -7.04 30.59 9.70
CA ARG A 4 -7.61 29.72 8.66
C ARG A 4 -6.97 28.34 8.81
N TYR A 5 -7.62 27.46 9.57
CA TYR A 5 -7.17 26.08 9.75
C TYR A 5 -7.39 25.30 8.44
N SER A 6 -6.27 25.04 7.77
CA SER A 6 -6.15 24.44 6.45
C SER A 6 -6.64 23.00 6.42
N SER A 7 -7.60 22.74 5.54
CA SER A 7 -7.86 21.53 4.75
C SER A 7 -7.45 20.16 5.35
N LYS A 8 -8.46 19.33 5.68
CA LYS A 8 -8.33 17.91 6.04
C LYS A 8 -7.60 17.12 4.93
N GLU A 9 -6.30 16.93 5.08
CA GLU A 9 -5.51 16.05 4.21
C GLU A 9 -5.75 14.58 4.59
N LYS A 10 -6.34 13.84 3.66
CA LYS A 10 -6.71 12.43 3.83
C LYS A 10 -5.43 11.58 3.85
N ARG A 11 -4.90 11.28 5.04
CA ARG A 11 -3.74 10.38 5.22
C ARG A 11 -4.11 8.97 4.78
N GLU A 12 -3.82 8.62 3.53
CA GLU A 12 -3.97 7.26 3.03
C GLU A 12 -2.85 6.39 3.60
N ILE A 13 -3.17 5.63 4.66
CA ILE A 13 -2.21 4.71 5.29
C ILE A 13 -1.84 3.61 4.27
N LYS A 14 -0.64 3.70 3.70
CA LYS A 14 -0.11 2.68 2.78
C LYS A 14 0.25 1.41 3.57
N THR A 15 -0.47 0.31 3.34
CA THR A 15 -0.19 -0.98 4.00
C THR A 15 0.61 -1.93 3.10
N CYS A 16 1.51 -2.73 3.66
CA CYS A 16 2.31 -3.69 2.88
C CYS A 16 1.49 -4.77 2.17
N ASN A 17 0.28 -5.07 2.64
CA ASN A 17 -0.58 -6.12 2.10
C ASN A 17 -0.88 -5.94 0.60
N GLY A 18 -0.96 -4.69 0.14
CA GLY A 18 -1.18 -4.34 -1.26
C GLY A 18 0.10 -4.24 -2.10
N CYS A 19 1.29 -4.37 -1.53
CA CYS A 19 2.55 -4.10 -2.23
C CYS A 19 3.05 -5.32 -3.02
N ILE A 20 3.54 -5.12 -4.25
CA ILE A 20 4.13 -6.21 -5.07
C ILE A 20 5.42 -6.79 -4.46
N PHE A 21 6.16 -5.98 -3.71
CA PHE A 21 7.44 -6.36 -3.13
C PHE A 21 7.30 -7.07 -1.78
N TYR A 22 6.11 -7.08 -1.21
CA TYR A 22 5.83 -7.72 0.07
C TYR A 22 5.65 -9.23 -0.11
N TYR A 23 6.31 -10.01 0.74
CA TYR A 23 6.20 -11.46 0.79
C TYR A 23 6.33 -11.99 2.23
N ILE A 24 5.78 -13.18 2.44
CA ILE A 24 5.87 -13.92 3.71
C ILE A 24 7.00 -14.95 3.57
N THR A 25 7.92 -14.95 4.54
CA THR A 25 9.15 -15.76 4.50
C THR A 25 8.99 -17.15 5.09
N HIS A 26 7.92 -17.40 5.87
CA HIS A 26 7.70 -18.60 6.69
C HIS A 26 8.76 -18.85 7.77
N ILE A 27 9.62 -17.87 8.05
CA ILE A 27 10.61 -17.94 9.13
C ILE A 27 9.96 -17.40 10.41
N GLN A 28 9.82 -18.25 11.43
CA GLN A 28 9.18 -17.89 12.72
C GLN A 28 9.76 -16.59 13.32
N GLN A 29 11.08 -16.43 13.24
CA GLN A 29 11.77 -15.26 13.77
C GLN A 29 11.59 -13.98 12.94
N ARG A 30 11.24 -14.07 11.66
CA ARG A 30 11.15 -12.92 10.74
C ARG A 30 10.14 -13.22 9.62
N PRO A 31 8.82 -13.26 9.93
CA PRO A 31 7.81 -13.74 8.99
C PRO A 31 7.60 -12.83 7.79
N TYR A 32 8.02 -11.56 7.85
CA TYR A 32 7.79 -10.57 6.81
C TYR A 32 9.07 -10.23 6.05
N GLY A 33 8.96 -10.02 4.74
CA GLY A 33 10.06 -9.60 3.90
C GLY A 33 9.66 -8.52 2.88
N CYS A 34 10.63 -7.70 2.48
CA CYS A 34 10.48 -6.74 1.38
C CYS A 34 11.53 -6.98 0.29
N LYS A 35 11.10 -7.34 -0.93
CA LYS A 35 12.01 -7.65 -2.05
C LYS A 35 12.78 -6.44 -2.55
N LYS A 36 12.18 -5.25 -2.47
CA LYS A 36 12.79 -4.01 -2.98
C LYS A 36 13.98 -3.57 -2.14
N PHE A 37 13.87 -3.72 -0.81
CA PHE A 37 14.93 -3.36 0.12
C PHE A 37 15.82 -4.55 0.51
N GLY A 38 15.37 -5.79 0.30
CA GLY A 38 16.19 -6.99 0.53
C GLY A 38 16.30 -7.42 2.00
N PHE A 39 15.40 -6.98 2.89
CA PHE A 39 15.44 -7.34 4.31
C PHE A 39 14.24 -8.17 4.77
N LEU A 40 14.45 -8.88 5.88
CA LEU A 40 13.44 -9.65 6.61
C LEU A 40 13.23 -9.05 8.01
N SER A 41 11.99 -8.94 8.46
CA SER A 41 11.64 -8.29 9.73
C SER A 41 10.58 -9.07 10.52
N LYS A 42 10.61 -8.87 11.84
CA LYS A 42 9.55 -9.32 12.77
C LYS A 42 8.27 -8.51 12.59
N ASN A 43 8.43 -7.20 12.40
CA ASN A 43 7.35 -6.26 12.21
C ASN A 43 7.03 -6.08 10.72
N LEU A 44 5.88 -5.46 10.43
CA LEU A 44 5.53 -5.13 9.05
C LEU A 44 6.65 -4.27 8.41
N PRO A 45 7.05 -4.59 7.17
CA PRO A 45 8.14 -3.88 6.52
C PRO A 45 7.85 -2.38 6.31
N TYR A 46 6.58 -1.96 6.21
CA TYR A 46 6.21 -0.55 6.18
C TYR A 46 6.62 0.19 7.45
N LEU A 47 6.42 -0.42 8.61
CA LEU A 47 6.80 0.19 9.89
C LEU A 47 8.31 0.33 10.00
N VAL A 48 9.03 -0.71 9.58
CA VAL A 48 10.51 -0.70 9.56
C VAL A 48 11.02 0.39 8.63
N VAL A 49 10.50 0.48 7.40
CA VAL A 49 10.88 1.52 6.43
C VAL A 49 10.53 2.91 6.95
N LYS A 50 9.36 3.09 7.58
CA LYS A 50 8.94 4.37 8.15
C LYS A 50 9.84 4.79 9.31
N GLN A 51 10.23 3.85 10.16
CA GLN A 51 11.12 4.11 11.29
C GLN A 51 12.54 4.44 10.82
N SER A 52 13.04 3.75 9.79
CA SER A 52 14.38 3.99 9.25
C SER A 52 14.47 5.23 8.35
N SER A 53 13.44 5.52 7.56
CA SER A 53 13.43 6.62 6.58
C SER A 53 12.78 7.90 7.11
N GLY A 54 12.04 7.84 8.22
CA GLY A 54 11.26 8.96 8.75
C GLY A 54 10.02 9.34 7.93
N THR A 55 9.80 8.71 6.77
CA THR A 55 8.73 9.01 5.81
C THR A 55 8.02 7.74 5.35
N GLU A 56 6.93 7.88 4.59
CA GLU A 56 6.22 6.72 4.03
C GLU A 56 7.07 5.99 2.97
N CYS A 57 6.74 4.72 2.72
CA CYS A 57 7.50 3.90 1.77
C CYS A 57 7.42 4.46 0.34
N ALA A 58 8.52 5.09 -0.11
CA ALA A 58 8.64 5.68 -1.45
C ALA A 58 8.49 4.65 -2.60
N TYR A 59 8.80 3.38 -2.33
CA TYR A 59 8.72 2.29 -3.32
C TYR A 59 7.45 1.44 -3.18
N TYR A 60 6.42 1.95 -2.50
CA TYR A 60 5.15 1.24 -2.44
C TYR A 60 4.53 1.14 -3.83
N THR A 61 4.41 -0.08 -4.35
CA THR A 61 3.74 -0.33 -5.63
C THR A 61 2.56 -1.27 -5.41
N SER A 62 1.35 -0.75 -5.62
CA SER A 62 0.12 -1.55 -5.50
C SER A 62 0.11 -2.69 -6.52
N LYS A 63 -0.19 -3.91 -6.05
CA LYS A 63 -0.40 -5.10 -6.90
C LYS A 63 -1.43 -4.82 -7.98
N ARG A 64 -2.50 -4.08 -7.65
CA ARG A 64 -3.54 -3.70 -8.62
C ARG A 64 -2.98 -2.87 -9.77
N ILE A 65 -2.06 -1.95 -9.50
CA ILE A 65 -1.48 -1.05 -10.52
C ILE A 65 -0.43 -1.77 -11.37
N SER A 66 0.41 -2.62 -10.75
CA SER A 66 1.45 -3.37 -11.48
C SER A 66 0.93 -4.35 -12.54
N GLN A 67 -0.35 -4.73 -12.45
CA GLN A 67 -1.01 -5.62 -13.40
C GLN A 67 -1.61 -4.85 -14.59
N ILE A 68 -1.77 -3.52 -14.47
CA ILE A 68 -2.30 -2.66 -15.54
C ILE A 68 -1.26 -2.47 -16.64
N SER A 69 0.03 -2.30 -16.28
CA SER A 69 1.13 -2.13 -17.26
C SER A 69 1.50 -3.40 -18.02
N ARG A 70 1.05 -4.58 -17.58
CA ARG A 70 1.23 -5.87 -18.28
C ARG A 70 0.00 -6.31 -19.10
N GLY A 71 -0.95 -5.41 -19.35
CA GLY A 71 -1.95 -5.60 -20.39
C GLY A 71 -3.15 -6.49 -20.05
N LYS A 72 -3.73 -6.42 -18.85
CA LYS A 72 -5.10 -6.96 -18.63
C LYS A 72 -5.94 -6.07 -17.69
N TYR A 73 -6.85 -5.32 -18.31
CA TYR A 73 -7.95 -4.58 -17.69
C TYR A 73 -8.92 -5.57 -17.03
N VAL A 74 -9.06 -5.56 -15.70
CA VAL A 74 -10.04 -6.41 -14.99
C VAL A 74 -11.10 -5.54 -14.32
N ARG A 75 -12.18 -5.37 -15.08
CA ARG A 75 -13.58 -5.00 -14.74
C ARG A 75 -13.79 -4.04 -13.56
N LYS A 76 -14.03 -2.76 -13.89
CA LYS A 76 -14.94 -1.90 -13.13
C LYS A 76 -16.30 -2.62 -13.09
N ARG A 77 -16.76 -3.08 -11.92
CA ARG A 77 -18.20 -3.22 -11.69
C ARG A 77 -18.69 -1.84 -11.29
N SER A 78 -18.96 -1.01 -12.30
CA SER A 78 -19.92 0.07 -12.15
C SER A 78 -21.28 -0.60 -11.91
N ALA A 79 -21.70 -0.67 -10.65
CA ALA A 79 -23.09 -0.92 -10.32
C ALA A 79 -23.84 0.40 -10.49
N ASP A 80 -23.97 0.84 -11.75
CA ASP A 80 -24.99 1.80 -12.17
C ASP A 80 -26.13 0.97 -12.76
N SER A 81 -27.27 0.97 -12.10
CA SER A 81 -28.60 0.94 -12.72
C SER A 81 -29.66 0.96 -11.63
N SER A 82 -30.05 2.19 -11.30
CA SER A 82 -31.45 2.57 -11.18
C SER A 82 -32.38 1.56 -11.86
N ARG A 83 -33.20 0.87 -11.07
CA ARG A 83 -34.46 0.33 -11.55
C ARG A 83 -35.52 0.68 -10.54
N SER A 84 -36.22 1.75 -10.87
CA SER A 84 -37.58 2.01 -10.45
C SER A 84 -38.40 0.73 -10.57
N ASN A 85 -39.13 0.41 -9.52
CA ASN A 85 -40.56 0.18 -9.63
C ASN A 85 -41.21 0.68 -8.34
#